data_AF-A0A8S9UUX2-F1
#
_entry.id   AF-A0A8S9UUX2-F1
#
_cell.length_a   1.000
_cell.length_b   1.000
_cell.length_c   1.000
_cell.angle_alpha   90.00
_cell.angle_beta   90.00
_cell.angle_gamma   90.00
#
_symmetry.space_group_name_H-M   'P 1'
#
loop_
_entity.id
_entity.type
_entity.pdbx_description
1 polymer ?
#
loop_
_entity_poly.entity_id
_entity_poly.type
_entity_poly.pdbx_seq_one_letter_code
_entity_poly.pdbx_strand_id
1 'polypeptide(L)' 'MVKDDWTQCPRCTFPGLYSQFVEHLGADATCPMCEQPVTPAELHKVPENEVILDDEVTPDAAETGASP' A
#
# COMPACT_ATOMS: atom_id res chain seq x y z
N MET A 1 0.54 6.84 -14.69
CA MET A 1 1.04 6.53 -13.34
C MET A 1 -0.12 6.75 -12.37
N VAL A 2 -0.72 5.67 -11.88
CA VAL A 2 -1.77 5.71 -10.85
C VAL A 2 -1.04 5.94 -9.52
N LYS A 3 -0.88 7.22 -9.16
CA LYS A 3 0.05 7.69 -8.13
C LYS A 3 -0.62 7.93 -6.76
N ASP A 4 -1.86 7.44 -6.59
CA ASP A 4 -2.69 7.78 -5.41
C ASP A 4 -3.93 6.87 -5.27
N ASP A 5 -3.83 5.61 -5.71
CA ASP A 5 -4.94 4.65 -5.61
C ASP A 5 -4.64 3.53 -4.62
N TRP A 6 -3.85 3.81 -3.59
CA TRP A 6 -3.57 2.85 -2.53
C TRP A 6 -4.51 3.09 -1.34
N THR A 7 -4.96 2.01 -0.72
CA THR A 7 -5.79 2.02 0.50
C THR A 7 -5.31 0.93 1.42
N GLN A 8 -5.60 1.07 2.71
CA GLN A 8 -5.45 -0.02 3.67
C GLN A 8 -6.79 -0.35 4.31
N CYS A 9 -7.07 -1.64 4.49
CA CYS A 9 -8.26 -2.07 5.21
C CYS A 9 -8.16 -1.61 6.68
N PRO A 10 -9.14 -0.92 7.25
CA PRO A 10 -9.11 -0.44 8.65
C PRO A 10 -9.18 -1.57 9.69
N ARG A 11 -9.40 -2.83 9.27
CA ARG A 11 -9.56 -3.99 10.16
C ARG A 11 -8.31 -4.85 10.23
N CYS A 12 -7.75 -5.18 9.06
CA CYS A 12 -6.57 -6.04 8.94
C CYS A 12 -5.33 -5.31 8.44
N THR A 13 -5.41 -3.99 8.21
CA THR A 13 -4.32 -3.16 7.72
C THR A 13 -3.77 -3.66 6.38
N PHE A 14 -4.62 -4.35 5.61
CA PHE A 14 -4.22 -4.97 4.36
C PHE A 14 -4.08 -3.91 3.27
N PRO A 15 -2.90 -3.74 2.66
CA PRO A 15 -2.70 -2.80 1.57
C PRO A 15 -3.33 -3.32 0.28
N GLY A 16 -4.07 -2.47 -0.41
CA GLY A 16 -4.70 -2.79 -1.68
C GLY A 16 -4.96 -1.55 -2.52
N LEU A 17 -5.48 -1.76 -3.74
CA LEU A 17 -5.85 -0.66 -4.61
C LEU A 17 -7.24 -0.14 -4.23
N TYR A 18 -7.38 1.15 -3.91
CA TYR A 18 -8.64 1.77 -3.53
C TYR A 18 -9.73 1.52 -4.57
N SER A 19 -9.43 1.68 -5.86
CA SER A 19 -10.40 1.45 -6.93
C SER A 19 -10.89 0.00 -6.98
N GLN A 20 -10.00 -0.98 -6.86
CA GLN A 20 -10.42 -2.40 -6.83
C GLN A 20 -11.17 -2.74 -5.55
N PHE A 21 -10.74 -2.19 -4.41
CA PHE A 21 -11.38 -2.44 -3.13
C PHE A 21 -12.79 -1.85 -3.11
N VAL A 22 -12.98 -0.62 -3.60
CA VAL A 22 -14.30 0.00 -3.71
C VAL A 22 -15.20 -0.74 -4.71
N GLU A 23 -14.66 -1.19 -5.84
CA GLU A 23 -15.42 -2.00 -6.80
C GLU A 23 -15.89 -3.31 -6.17
N HIS A 24 -15.03 -3.99 -5.41
CA HIS A 24 -15.39 -5.19 -4.65
C HIS A 24 -16.46 -4.91 -3.60
N LEU A 25 -16.31 -3.83 -2.82
CA LEU A 25 -17.29 -3.40 -1.82
C LEU A 25 -18.63 -2.98 -2.41
N GLY A 26 -18.66 -2.58 -3.68
CA GLY A 26 -19.89 -2.33 -4.42
C GLY A 26 -20.69 -3.61 -4.69
N ALA A 27 -20.03 -4.77 -4.77
CA ALA A 27 -20.67 -6.07 -4.92
C ALA A 27 -20.92 -6.76 -3.58
N ASP A 28 -19.92 -6.78 -2.71
CA ASP A 28 -19.96 -7.40 -1.39
C ASP A 28 -19.25 -6.51 -0.37
N ALA A 29 -19.99 -5.93 0.57
CA ALA A 29 -19.50 -4.96 1.56
C ALA A 29 -18.65 -5.60 2.67
N THR A 30 -17.78 -6.54 2.29
CA THR A 30 -16.96 -7.35 3.18
C THR A 30 -15.52 -7.35 2.66
N CYS A 31 -14.55 -7.27 3.58
CA CYS A 31 -13.14 -7.38 3.21
C CYS A 31 -12.80 -8.82 2.77
N PRO A 32 -12.19 -9.03 1.59
CA PRO A 32 -11.88 -10.38 1.09
C PRO A 32 -10.73 -11.06 1.84
N MET A 33 -9.99 -10.34 2.69
CA MET A 33 -8.87 -10.89 3.47
C MET A 33 -9.25 -11.29 4.88
N CYS A 34 -10.15 -10.54 5.53
CA CYS A 34 -10.52 -10.77 6.93
C CYS A 34 -12.01 -11.06 7.13
N GLU A 35 -12.79 -11.07 6.05
CA GLU A 35 -14.23 -11.36 6.05
C GLU A 35 -15.02 -10.46 7.02
N GLN A 36 -14.47 -9.27 7.32
CA GLN A 36 -15.10 -8.28 8.17
C GLN A 36 -15.93 -7.33 7.31
N PRO A 37 -17.12 -6.92 7.77
CA PRO A 37 -17.90 -5.90 7.08
C PRO A 37 -17.10 -4.60 7.08
N VAL A 38 -16.93 -4.01 5.91
CA VAL A 38 -16.20 -2.75 5.74
C VAL A 38 -16.90 -1.92 4.67
N THR A 39 -16.98 -0.62 4.89
CA THR A 39 -17.64 0.27 3.94
C THR A 39 -16.62 1.10 3.17
N PRO A 40 -16.90 1.48 1.91
CA PRO A 40 -16.01 2.36 1.16
C PRO A 40 -15.86 3.74 1.80
N ALA A 41 -16.79 4.13 2.67
CA ALA A 41 -16.69 5.35 3.49
C ALA A 41 -15.64 5.25 4.61
N GLU A 42 -15.31 4.03 5.05
CA GLU A 42 -14.29 3.77 6.06
C GLU A 42 -12.90 3.54 5.45
N LEU A 43 -12.83 3.30 4.13
CA LEU A 43 -11.57 3.20 3.40
C LEU A 43 -10.92 4.58 3.24
N HIS A 44 -9.71 4.73 3.76
CA HIS A 44 -8.89 5.91 3.52
C HIS A 44 -7.82 5.62 2.48
N LYS A 45 -7.76 6.49 1.47
CA LYS A 45 -6.63 6.53 0.54
C LYS A 45 -5.37 6.90 1.32
N VAL A 46 -4.35 6.07 1.19
CA VAL A 46 -3.04 6.30 1.81
C VAL A 46 -2.10 6.82 0.73
N PRO A 47 -1.53 8.02 0.87
CA PRO A 47 -0.49 8.47 -0.04
C PRO A 47 0.75 7.59 0.13
N GLU A 48 1.45 7.31 -0.98
CA GLU A 48 2.65 6.45 -1.02
C GLU A 48 3.75 6.88 -0.01
N ASN A 49 3.68 8.10 0.54
CA ASN A 49 4.63 8.66 1.50
C ASN A 49 4.45 8.17 2.95
N GLU A 50 3.38 7.44 3.28
CA GLU A 50 3.16 6.86 4.63
C GLU A 50 3.36 5.34 4.69
N VAL A 51 3.63 4.71 3.54
CA VAL A 51 4.01 3.30 3.52
C VAL A 51 5.50 3.25 3.88
N ILE A 52 5.79 3.13 5.18
CA ILE A 52 7.12 2.75 5.66
C ILE A 52 7.35 1.31 5.21
N LEU A 53 7.86 1.13 4.00
CA LEU A 53 8.62 -0.05 3.65
C LEU A 53 10.00 0.20 4.27
N ASP A 54 10.39 -0.61 5.24
CA ASP A 54 11.77 -0.68 5.71
C ASP A 54 12.67 -1.13 4.53
N ASP A 55 12.96 -0.22 3.62
CA ASP A 55 14.02 -0.29 2.61
C ASP A 55 15.08 0.73 3.03
N GLU A 56 15.84 0.37 4.06
CA GLU A 56 17.22 0.85 4.20
C GLU A 56 18.06 -0.22 3.47
N VAL A 57 18.89 0.07 2.46
CA VAL A 57 20.01 1.01 2.51
C VAL A 57 20.69 1.08 1.13
N THR A 58 20.75 2.29 0.57
CA THR A 58 21.76 2.87 -0.35
C THR A 58 22.54 1.98 -1.35
N PRO A 59 22.58 2.32 -2.67
CA PRO A 59 23.71 1.97 -3.51
C PRO A 59 24.93 2.82 -3.09
N ASP A 60 25.74 2.31 -2.17
CA ASP A 60 27.06 2.88 -1.86
C ASP A 60 27.97 2.66 -3.07
N ALA A 61 28.25 3.75 -3.76
CA ALA A 61 29.32 3.87 -4.72
C ALA A 61 30.66 3.76 -3.98
N ALA A 62 31.13 2.53 -3.76
CA ALA A 62 32.53 2.28 -3.41
C ALA A 62 33.39 2.40 -4.68
N GLU A 63 33.60 3.64 -5.10
CA GLU A 63 34.76 4.01 -5.90
C GLU A 63 36.01 3.83 -5.03
N THR A 64 36.72 2.73 -5.22
CA THR A 64 38.11 2.63 -4.75
C THR A 64 39.02 2.37 -5.93
N GLY A 65 39.50 3.46 -6.52
CA GLY A 65 40.77 3.44 -7.23
C GLY A 65 41.87 3.04 -6.24
N ALA A 66 42.56 1.95 -6.52
CA ALA A 66 43.85 1.62 -5.92
C ALA A 66 44.68 0.85 -6.94
N SER A 67 45.45 1.61 -7.73
CA SER A 67 46.65 1.11 -8.41
C SER A 67 47.75 0.94 -7.36
N PRO A 68 48.53 -0.14 -7.45
CA PRO A 68 49.96 0.04 -7.72
C PRO A 68 50.41 -0.63 -9.02
#